data_AF-W1WMI5-F1
#
_entry.id   AF-W1WMI5-F1
#
_cell.length_a   1.000
_cell.length_b   1.000
_cell.length_c   1.000
_cell.angle_alpha   90.00
_cell.angle_beta   90.00
_cell.angle_gamma   90.00
#
_symmetry.space_group_name_H-M   'P 1'
#
loop_
_entity.id
_entity.type
_entity.pdbx_description
1 polymer ?
#
loop_
_entity_poly.entity_id
_entity_poly.type
_entity_poly.pdbx_seq_one_letter_code
_entity_poly.pdbx_strand_id
1 'polypeptide(L)' 'INQELQAIGDLANGISSPKYDPVKTSVNSTIGAIRTYMGSKQDNDYKHMVEAYNRYISNMNTTNMNELDQ' A
#
# COMPACT_ATOMS: atom_id res chain seq x y z
N ILE A 1 -3.51 -14.15 -4.60
CA ILE A 1 -2.94 -13.13 -3.69
C ILE A 1 -1.54 -12.66 -4.07
N ASN A 2 -0.48 -13.47 -4.12
CA ASN A 2 0.86 -12.91 -4.43
C ASN A 2 0.95 -12.17 -5.78
N GLN A 3 0.29 -12.70 -6.82
CA GLN A 3 0.18 -12.05 -8.13
C GLN A 3 -0.71 -10.79 -8.10
N GLU A 4 -1.83 -10.84 -7.38
CA GLU A 4 -2.74 -9.68 -7.23
C GLU A 4 -2.04 -8.53 -6.50
N LEU A 5 -1.32 -8.83 -5.42
CA LEU A 5 -0.53 -7.84 -4.67
C LEU A 5 0.61 -7.27 -5.52
N GLN A 6 1.20 -8.09 -6.41
CA GLN A 6 2.23 -7.61 -7.33
C GLN A 6 1.62 -6.62 -8.34
N ALA A 7 0.48 -6.96 -8.95
CA ALA A 7 -0.21 -6.08 -9.88
C ALA A 7 -0.62 -4.73 -9.25
N ILE A 8 -1.04 -4.73 -7.98
CA ILE A 8 -1.33 -3.49 -7.24
C ILE A 8 -0.07 -2.65 -7.03
N GLY A 9 1.05 -3.28 -6.67
CA GLY A 9 2.34 -2.59 -6.53
C GLY A 9 2.82 -2.00 -7.85
N ASP A 10 2.71 -2.77 -8.95
CA ASP A 10 3.10 -2.32 -10.28
C ASP A 10 2.26 -1.14 -10.75
N LEU A 11 0.94 -1.17 -10.53
CA LEU A 11 0.03 -0.06 -10.84
C LEU A 11 0.41 1.21 -10.04
N ALA A 12 0.65 1.07 -8.73
CA ALA A 12 1.03 2.21 -7.88
C ALA A 12 2.37 2.82 -8.30
N ASN A 13 3.35 1.98 -8.65
CA ASN A 13 4.66 2.41 -9.13
C ASN A 13 4.62 2.99 -10.55
N GLY A 14 3.56 2.75 -11.33
CA GLY A 14 3.31 3.39 -12.62
C GLY A 14 2.94 4.88 -12.54
N ILE A 15 2.58 5.39 -11.35
CA ILE A 15 2.30 6.81 -11.13
C ILE A 15 3.62 7.59 -11.12
N SER A 16 3.86 8.38 -12.16
CA SER A 16 5.12 9.11 -12.36
C SER A 16 5.26 10.33 -11.44
N SER A 17 4.15 10.95 -11.03
CA SER A 17 4.18 12.18 -10.24
C SER A 17 4.76 11.96 -8.83
N PRO A 18 5.80 12.70 -8.41
CA PRO A 18 6.40 12.61 -7.08
C PRO A 18 5.44 13.01 -5.95
N LYS A 19 4.41 13.81 -6.25
CA LYS A 19 3.35 14.19 -5.29
C LYS A 19 2.69 12.97 -4.64
N TYR A 20 2.74 11.82 -5.31
CA TYR A 20 2.12 10.58 -4.87
C TYR A 20 3.11 9.60 -4.22
N ASP A 21 4.38 9.98 -4.04
CA ASP A 21 5.37 9.13 -3.35
C ASP A 21 4.91 8.66 -1.97
N PRO A 22 4.26 9.49 -1.11
CA PRO A 22 3.73 9.02 0.16
C PRO A 22 2.69 7.90 0.02
N VAL A 23 1.85 7.96 -1.02
CA VAL A 23 0.87 6.91 -1.32
C VAL A 23 1.59 5.66 -1.82
N LYS A 24 2.52 5.77 -2.77
CA LYS A 24 3.33 4.64 -3.29
C LYS A 24 4.06 3.91 -2.17
N THR A 25 4.74 4.64 -1.29
CA THR A 25 5.43 4.06 -0.13
C THR A 25 4.45 3.30 0.76
N SER A 26 3.29 3.89 1.07
CA SER A 26 2.30 3.23 1.94
C SER A 26 1.65 1.99 1.31
N VAL A 27 1.42 1.98 0.00
CA VAL A 27 0.94 0.80 -0.75
C VAL A 27 1.97 -0.32 -0.68
N ASN A 28 3.24 -0.02 -0.99
CA ASN A 28 4.32 -1.00 -0.94
C ASN A 28 4.54 -1.56 0.47
N SER A 29 4.46 -0.72 1.51
CA SER A 29 4.51 -1.17 2.91
C SER A 29 3.32 -2.09 3.25
N THR A 30 2.11 -1.74 2.81
CA THR A 30 0.91 -2.55 3.07
C THR A 30 1.00 -3.91 2.37
N ILE A 31 1.44 -3.95 1.11
CA ILE A 31 1.69 -5.20 0.37
C ILE A 31 2.71 -6.08 1.10
N GLY A 32 3.81 -5.49 1.58
CA GLY A 32 4.82 -6.19 2.36
C GLY A 32 4.24 -6.82 3.63
N ALA A 33 3.48 -6.04 4.40
CA ALA A 33 2.87 -6.52 5.64
C ALA A 33 1.84 -7.64 5.41
N ILE A 34 1.03 -7.55 4.34
CA ILE A 34 0.11 -8.63 3.95
C ILE A 34 0.88 -9.91 3.60
N ARG A 35 1.96 -9.81 2.81
CA ARG A 35 2.79 -10.96 2.44
C ARG A 35 3.40 -11.62 3.69
N THR A 36 3.92 -10.82 4.63
CA THR A 36 4.45 -11.30 5.91
C THR A 36 3.38 -12.05 6.70
N TYR A 37 2.23 -11.44 6.94
CA TYR A 37 1.13 -12.07 7.68
C TYR A 37 0.65 -13.36 7.02
N MET A 38 0.53 -13.40 5.70
CA MET A 38 0.12 -14.62 5.00
C MET A 38 1.11 -15.78 5.16
N GLY A 39 2.40 -15.47 5.27
CA GLY A 39 3.45 -16.47 5.48
C GLY A 39 3.50 -16.98 6.93
N SER A 40 3.36 -16.08 7.90
CA SER A 40 3.52 -16.43 9.33
C SER A 40 2.22 -16.80 10.03
N LYS A 41 1.10 -16.15 9.65
CA LYS A 41 -0.21 -16.17 10.31
C LYS A 41 -0.18 -15.86 11.81
N GLN A 42 0.83 -15.11 12.26
CA GLN A 42 0.99 -14.73 13.66
C GLN A 42 0.22 -13.44 13.99
N ASP A 43 -0.23 -13.30 15.24
CA ASP A 43 -1.04 -12.17 15.71
C ASP A 43 -0.29 -10.83 15.64
N ASN A 44 1.02 -10.83 15.89
CA ASN A 44 1.86 -9.64 15.76
C ASN A 44 1.91 -9.14 14.30
N ASP A 45 2.04 -10.06 13.35
CA ASP A 45 2.09 -9.73 11.93
C ASP A 45 0.71 -9.29 11.41
N TYR A 46 -0.37 -9.85 11.97
CA TYR A 46 -1.72 -9.35 11.72
C TYR A 46 -1.89 -7.89 12.18
N LYS A 47 -1.45 -7.56 13.41
CA LYS A 47 -1.50 -6.18 13.91
C LYS A 47 -0.70 -5.24 13.03
N HIS A 48 0.51 -5.66 12.65
CA HIS A 48 1.37 -4.86 11.78
C HIS A 48 0.74 -4.63 10.40
N MET A 49 0.08 -5.65 9.83
CA MET A 49 -0.69 -5.52 8.60
C MET A 49 -1.82 -4.48 8.72
N VAL A 50 -2.58 -4.52 9.82
CA VAL A 50 -3.66 -3.55 10.08
C VAL A 50 -3.11 -2.12 10.21
N GLU A 51 -1.99 -1.93 10.90
CA GLU A 51 -1.33 -0.62 11.04
C GLU A 51 -0.85 -0.07 9.68
N ALA A 52 -0.23 -0.91 8.86
CA ALA A 52 0.21 -0.53 7.52
C ALA A 52 -0.97 -0.12 6.63
N TYR A 53 -2.07 -0.88 6.68
CA TYR A 53 -3.30 -0.56 5.98
C TYR A 53 -3.90 0.79 6.43
N ASN A 54 -3.98 1.04 7.74
CA ASN A 54 -4.49 2.30 8.27
C ASN A 54 -3.64 3.50 7.82
N ARG A 55 -2.30 3.33 7.76
CA ARG A 55 -1.40 4.35 7.22
C ARG A 55 -1.67 4.63 5.74
N TYR A 56 -1.88 3.59 4.94
CA TYR A 56 -2.25 3.73 3.53
C TYR A 56 -3.54 4.54 3.37
N ILE A 57 -4.61 4.19 4.10
CA ILE A 57 -5.87 4.94 4.05
C ILE A 57 -5.70 6.39 4.49
N SER A 58 -4.92 6.64 5.54
CA SER A 58 -4.61 8.01 5.97
C SER A 58 -3.91 8.80 4.86
N ASN A 59 -2.89 8.22 4.22
CA ASN A 59 -2.16 8.88 3.15
C ASN A 59 -3.05 9.16 1.94
N MET A 60 -3.95 8.24 1.60
CA MET A 60 -4.96 8.43 0.54
C MET A 60 -5.89 9.58 0.85
N ASN A 61 -6.42 9.66 2.08
CA ASN A 61 -7.34 10.71 2.50
C ASN A 61 -6.70 12.10 2.51
N THR A 62 -5.39 12.18 2.74
CA THR A 62 -4.64 13.44 2.70
C THR A 62 -4.11 13.79 1.31
N THR A 63 -4.25 12.89 0.34
CA THR A 63 -3.78 13.09 -1.03
C THR A 63 -4.95 13.53 -1.92
N ASN A 64 -4.79 14.62 -2.66
CA ASN A 64 -5.79 15.04 -3.65
C ASN A 64 -5.74 14.10 -4.87
N MET A 65 -6.66 13.13 -4.91
CA MET A 65 -6.73 12.11 -5.97
C MET A 65 -7.33 12.62 -7.28
N ASN A 66 -7.96 13.81 -7.28
CA ASN A 66 -8.57 14.41 -8.47
C ASN A 66 -7.55 14.91 -9.52
N GLU A 67 -6.26 14.85 -9.21
CA GLU A 67 -5.17 15.23 -10.12
C GLU A 67 -4.54 14.01 -10.82
N LEU A 68 -5.12 12.82 -10.70
CA LEU A 68 -4.64 11.59 -11.35
C LEU A 68 -5.03 11.45 -12.83
N ASP A 69 -6.01 12.22 -13.30
CA ASP A 69 -6.57 12.15 -14.66
C ASP A 69 -5.99 13.21 -15.64
N GLN A 70 -4.83 13.80 -15.37
CA GLN A 70 -4.22 14.81 -16.26
C GLN A 70 -2.99 14.31 -17.02
#